data_AF-A0A850Z6Y6-F1
#
_entry.id   AF-A0A850Z6Y6-F1
#
_cell.length_a   1.000
_cell.length_b   1.000
_cell.length_c   1.000
_cell.angle_alpha   90.00
_cell.angle_beta   90.00
_cell.angle_gamma   90.00
#
_symmetry.space_group_name_H-M   'P 1'
#
loop_
_entity.id
_entity.type
_entity.pdbx_description
1 polymer ?
#
loop_
_entity_poly.entity_id
_entity_poly.type
_entity_poly.pdbx_seq_one_letter_code
_entity_poly.pdbx_strand_id
1 'polypeptide(L)'
;CQPCPTGTFSTAGRGGCRMCRQCEGLFQYLKACSSTSDAECTCKEGYRCSGDGCTYCTRSCGVGQESTRNGCQTCRYGTFNDQPNGSCKNWTMCSENQVLEPGTPAKDVICKHASVNRTLVTTLPTT
;
A
#
# COMPACT_ATOMS: atom_id res chain seq x y z
N CYS A 1 10.22 30.47 30.58
CA CYS A 1 10.26 29.82 29.25
C CYS A 1 9.55 30.71 28.25
N GLN A 2 10.19 31.08 27.13
CA GLN A 2 9.50 31.82 26.06
C GLN A 2 8.92 30.84 25.04
N PRO A 3 7.74 31.12 24.46
CA PRO A 3 7.19 30.29 23.39
C PRO A 3 8.05 30.39 22.13
N CYS A 4 8.04 29.32 21.34
CA CYS A 4 8.74 29.30 20.06
C CYS A 4 8.11 30.31 19.07
N PRO A 5 8.94 31.02 18.28
CA PRO A 5 8.45 31.95 17.27
C PRO A 5 7.66 31.21 16.18
N THR A 6 6.83 31.95 15.44
CA THR A 6 6.03 31.42 14.33
C THR A 6 6.89 30.66 13.33
N GLY A 7 6.43 29.48 12.91
CA GLY A 7 7.19 28.59 12.03
C GLY A 7 8.21 27.70 12.74
N THR A 8 8.22 27.69 14.09
CA THR A 8 9.08 26.79 14.87
C THR A 8 8.36 26.11 16.03
N PHE A 9 8.87 24.97 16.49
CA PHE A 9 8.31 24.16 17.57
C PHE A 9 9.38 23.58 18.51
N SER A 10 8.98 23.16 19.72
CA SER A 10 9.83 22.37 20.62
C SER A 10 9.00 21.41 21.48
N THR A 11 9.32 20.11 21.44
CA THR A 11 8.54 19.04 22.11
C THR A 11 8.89 18.84 23.59
N ALA A 12 10.11 19.21 24.03
CA ALA A 12 10.58 18.94 25.40
C ALA A 12 11.26 20.13 26.06
N GLY A 13 11.21 21.33 25.46
CA GLY A 13 11.86 22.53 25.97
C GLY A 13 13.40 22.45 26.07
N ARG A 14 14.00 21.37 25.53
CA ARG A 14 15.43 21.10 25.53
C ARG A 14 15.92 21.08 24.08
N GLY A 15 16.93 21.90 23.77
CA GLY A 15 17.56 21.94 22.45
C GLY A 15 17.05 23.02 21.48
N GLY A 16 16.32 24.03 21.98
CA GLY A 16 15.86 25.17 21.18
C GLY A 16 14.66 24.86 20.27
N CYS A 17 14.16 25.90 19.60
CA CYS A 17 13.04 25.79 18.67
C CYS A 17 13.53 25.28 17.31
N ARG A 18 12.86 24.26 16.77
CA ARG A 18 13.14 23.64 15.47
C ARG A 18 12.19 24.16 14.42
N MET A 19 12.65 24.26 13.18
CA MET A 19 11.79 24.66 12.06
C MET A 19 10.67 23.64 11.85
N CYS A 20 9.46 24.14 11.65
CA CYS A 20 8.32 23.31 11.31
C CYS A 20 8.50 22.66 9.94
N ARG A 21 8.09 21.40 9.81
CA ARG A 21 7.93 20.72 8.54
C ARG A 21 6.95 21.49 7.63
N GLN A 22 7.32 21.64 6.37
CA GLN A 22 6.45 22.21 5.33
C GLN A 22 5.78 21.08 4.54
N CYS A 23 4.47 21.19 4.34
CA CYS A 23 3.68 20.21 3.57
C CYS A 23 3.31 20.79 2.20
N GLU A 24 4.24 20.71 1.25
CA GLU A 24 4.10 21.30 -0.09
C GLU A 24 4.07 20.23 -1.20
N GLY A 25 3.79 20.64 -2.44
CA GLY A 25 3.80 19.73 -3.59
C GLY A 25 2.70 18.67 -3.53
N LEU A 26 3.07 17.39 -3.39
CA LEU A 26 2.13 16.26 -3.24
C LEU A 26 1.62 16.10 -1.80
N PHE A 27 2.21 16.81 -0.85
CA PHE A 27 1.78 16.79 0.54
C PHE A 27 0.72 17.85 0.81
N GLN A 28 -0.04 17.62 1.88
CA GLN A 28 -0.97 18.56 2.49
C GLN A 28 -0.88 18.42 4.01
N TYR A 29 -1.23 19.48 4.74
CA TYR A 29 -1.23 19.43 6.20
C TYR A 29 -2.35 18.53 6.70
N LEU A 30 -1.97 17.47 7.43
CA LEU A 30 -2.90 16.73 8.28
C LEU A 30 -3.09 17.47 9.60
N LYS A 31 -1.99 18.01 10.13
CA LYS A 31 -1.97 18.85 11.33
C LYS A 31 -0.99 20.00 11.13
N ALA A 32 -1.46 21.21 11.39
CA ALA A 32 -0.61 22.40 11.35
C ALA A 32 0.43 22.37 12.47
N CYS A 33 1.58 23.02 12.23
CA CYS A 33 2.60 23.18 13.25
C CYS A 33 2.11 24.08 14.39
N SER A 34 2.63 23.86 15.60
CA SER A 34 2.41 24.69 16.78
C SER A 34 3.73 24.97 17.50
N SER A 35 3.72 25.83 18.52
CA SER A 35 4.94 26.11 19.29
C SER A 35 5.49 24.89 20.06
N THR A 36 4.68 23.83 20.23
CA THR A 36 5.04 22.62 21.00
C THR A 36 5.07 21.33 20.18
N SER A 37 4.57 21.35 18.94
CA SER A 37 4.51 20.18 18.06
C SER A 37 4.84 20.54 16.62
N ASP A 38 5.56 19.65 15.93
CA ASP A 38 5.78 19.79 14.49
C ASP A 38 4.46 19.69 13.70
N ALA A 39 4.49 20.09 12.44
CA ALA A 39 3.44 19.78 11.48
C ALA A 39 3.46 18.30 11.11
N GLU A 40 2.27 17.74 10.91
CA GLU A 40 2.09 16.39 10.36
C GLU A 40 1.58 16.53 8.91
N CYS A 41 2.29 15.93 7.97
CA CYS A 41 1.91 15.93 6.56
C CYS A 41 1.24 14.61 6.18
N THR A 42 0.27 14.70 5.28
CA THR A 42 -0.30 13.57 4.54
C THR A 42 -0.23 13.83 3.05
N CYS A 43 -0.55 12.84 2.22
CA CYS A 43 -0.60 13.01 0.78
C CYS A 43 -1.94 13.55 0.31
N LYS A 44 -1.92 14.29 -0.80
CA LYS A 44 -3.13 14.71 -1.52
C LYS A 44 -3.91 13.52 -2.06
N GLU A 45 -5.17 13.76 -2.43
CA GLU A 45 -6.03 12.74 -3.05
C GLU A 45 -5.36 12.10 -4.28
N GLY A 46 -5.55 10.79 -4.44
CA GLY A 46 -4.88 9.98 -5.47
C GLY A 46 -3.48 9.50 -5.09
N TYR A 47 -3.00 9.84 -3.90
CA TYR A 47 -1.72 9.39 -3.35
C TYR A 47 -1.89 8.83 -1.95
N ARG A 48 -0.91 8.05 -1.52
CA ARG A 48 -0.83 7.47 -0.18
C ARG A 48 0.54 7.70 0.43
N CYS A 49 0.56 7.82 1.74
CA CYS A 49 1.79 7.89 2.51
C CYS A 49 2.61 6.62 2.32
N SER A 50 3.92 6.79 2.19
CA SER A 50 4.89 5.70 2.13
C SER A 50 6.16 6.13 2.86
N GLY A 51 6.83 5.17 3.51
CA GLY A 51 7.93 5.43 4.43
C GLY A 51 7.49 5.95 5.80
N ASP A 52 8.43 5.92 6.75
CA ASP A 52 8.19 6.35 8.14
C ASP A 52 7.80 7.84 8.18
N GLY A 53 6.72 8.16 8.90
CA GLY A 53 6.25 9.55 9.01
C GLY A 53 5.81 10.17 7.67
N CYS A 54 5.40 9.37 6.68
CA CYS A 54 4.96 9.85 5.36
C CYS A 54 6.03 10.71 4.67
N THR A 55 7.25 10.18 4.51
CA THR A 55 8.36 10.92 3.86
C THR A 55 8.19 11.05 2.34
N TYR A 56 7.42 10.17 1.70
CA TYR A 56 7.10 10.27 0.27
C TYR A 56 5.65 9.86 -0.02
N CYS A 57 5.10 10.42 -1.10
CA CYS A 57 3.76 10.13 -1.60
C CYS A 57 3.85 9.20 -2.80
N THR A 58 3.31 7.99 -2.66
CA THR A 58 3.18 7.03 -3.76
C THR A 58 1.78 7.15 -4.35
N ARG A 59 1.65 7.01 -5.67
CA ARG A 59 0.33 7.01 -6.31
C ARG A 59 -0.52 5.86 -5.78
N SER A 60 -1.78 6.16 -5.49
CA SER A 60 -2.74 5.14 -5.09
C SER A 60 -3.27 4.41 -6.33
N CYS A 61 -3.17 3.09 -6.36
CA CYS A 61 -3.63 2.26 -7.48
C CYS A 61 -4.90 1.50 -7.10
N GLY A 62 -5.80 1.36 -8.07
CA GLY A 62 -7.07 0.66 -7.88
C GLY A 62 -6.94 -0.86 -7.92
N VAL A 63 -8.07 -1.51 -7.71
CA VAL A 63 -8.24 -2.95 -7.97
C VAL A 63 -7.89 -3.23 -9.44
N GLY A 64 -7.19 -4.33 -9.66
CA GLY A 64 -6.66 -4.76 -10.94
C GLY A 64 -5.48 -3.98 -11.48
N GLN A 65 -4.87 -3.15 -10.64
CA GLN A 65 -3.64 -2.45 -10.94
C GLN A 65 -2.58 -2.68 -9.86
N GLU A 66 -1.32 -2.52 -10.23
CA GLU A 66 -0.20 -2.48 -9.29
C GLU A 66 0.63 -1.20 -9.48
N SER A 67 1.33 -0.79 -8.43
CA SER A 67 2.22 0.37 -8.49
C SER A 67 3.56 -0.03 -9.09
N THR A 68 3.95 0.63 -10.18
CA THR A 68 5.25 0.44 -10.84
C THR A 68 6.05 1.74 -10.86
N ARG A 69 7.30 1.70 -11.37
CA ARG A 69 8.10 2.92 -11.59
C ARG A 69 7.41 3.94 -12.51
N ASN A 70 6.54 3.48 -13.41
CA ASN A 70 5.81 4.32 -14.35
C ASN A 70 4.41 4.73 -13.85
N GLY A 71 4.09 4.45 -12.58
CA GLY A 71 2.76 4.65 -12.00
C GLY A 71 1.92 3.37 -11.99
N CYS A 72 0.60 3.54 -11.89
CA CYS A 72 -0.32 2.41 -11.82
C CYS A 72 -0.41 1.70 -13.17
N GLN A 73 -0.10 0.41 -13.17
CA GLN A 73 -0.23 -0.45 -14.34
C GLN A 73 -1.28 -1.52 -14.09
N THR A 74 -2.11 -1.77 -15.09
CA THR A 74 -3.07 -2.88 -15.05
C THR A 74 -2.33 -4.21 -14.97
N CYS A 75 -2.86 -5.15 -14.18
CA CYS A 75 -2.31 -6.49 -14.09
C CYS A 75 -2.23 -7.15 -15.46
N ARG A 76 -1.10 -7.80 -15.72
CA ARG A 76 -0.85 -8.50 -16.99
C ARG A 76 -1.76 -9.72 -17.08
N TYR A 77 -1.96 -10.20 -18.31
CA TYR A 77 -2.67 -11.46 -18.51
C TYR A 77 -1.99 -12.59 -17.72
N GLY A 78 -2.79 -13.41 -17.02
CA GLY A 78 -2.29 -14.42 -16.10
C GLY A 78 -2.15 -13.95 -14.65
N THR A 79 -2.39 -12.66 -14.36
CA THR A 79 -2.33 -12.11 -13.00
C THR A 79 -3.56 -11.28 -12.64
N PHE A 80 -3.78 -11.10 -11.34
CA PHE A 80 -4.86 -10.29 -10.79
C PHE A 80 -4.43 -9.55 -9.51
N ASN A 81 -5.13 -8.48 -9.17
CA ASN A 81 -5.05 -7.85 -7.86
C ASN A 81 -6.45 -7.45 -7.42
N ASP A 82 -6.94 -8.08 -6.36
CA ASP A 82 -8.27 -7.87 -5.78
C ASP A 82 -8.32 -6.75 -4.73
N GLN A 83 -7.19 -6.11 -4.44
CA GLN A 83 -7.07 -5.09 -3.39
C GLN A 83 -6.51 -3.76 -3.92
N PRO A 84 -7.00 -2.61 -3.46
CA PRO A 84 -6.37 -1.33 -3.77
C PRO A 84 -4.94 -1.30 -3.22
N ASN A 85 -4.01 -0.73 -3.98
CA ASN A 85 -2.60 -0.65 -3.63
C ASN A 85 -1.90 -2.01 -3.39
N GLY A 86 -2.53 -3.11 -3.78
CA GLY A 86 -1.91 -4.43 -3.82
C GLY A 86 -0.93 -4.58 -4.99
N SER A 87 -0.36 -5.77 -5.06
CA SER A 87 0.48 -6.21 -6.18
C SER A 87 -0.24 -7.28 -6.97
N CYS A 88 0.03 -7.38 -8.27
CA CYS A 88 -0.56 -8.42 -9.10
C CYS A 88 0.00 -9.80 -8.72
N LYS A 89 -0.89 -10.75 -8.44
CA LYS A 89 -0.61 -12.15 -8.10
C LYS A 89 -1.00 -13.04 -9.27
N ASN A 90 -0.34 -14.18 -9.46
CA ASN A 90 -0.71 -15.13 -10.51
C ASN A 90 -2.12 -15.68 -10.27
N TRP A 91 -2.83 -15.94 -11.37
CA TRP A 91 -4.10 -16.65 -11.32
C TRP A 91 -3.92 -18.07 -10.76
N THR A 92 -4.94 -18.54 -10.04
CA THR A 92 -5.09 -19.94 -9.65
C THR A 92 -5.15 -20.83 -10.89
N MET A 93 -4.34 -21.88 -10.93
CA MET A 93 -4.35 -22.87 -12.02
C MET A 93 -5.37 -23.96 -11.72
N CYS A 94 -6.45 -24.00 -12.51
CA CYS A 94 -7.40 -25.11 -12.48
C CYS A 94 -6.91 -26.28 -13.37
N SER A 95 -7.31 -27.51 -13.03
CA SER A 95 -7.16 -28.66 -13.94
C SER A 95 -7.96 -28.44 -15.24
N GLU A 96 -7.62 -29.19 -16.29
CA GLU A 96 -8.28 -29.08 -17.59
C GLU A 96 -9.82 -29.12 -17.49
N ASN A 97 -10.49 -28.19 -18.18
CA ASN A 97 -11.95 -28.04 -18.20
C ASN A 97 -12.62 -27.80 -16.83
N GLN A 98 -11.84 -27.45 -15.79
CA GLN A 98 -12.33 -27.14 -14.45
C GLN A 98 -12.44 -25.63 -14.15
N VAL A 99 -12.20 -24.75 -15.12
CA VAL A 99 -12.47 -23.32 -14.96
C VAL A 99 -13.99 -23.08 -14.94
N LEU A 100 -14.50 -22.45 -13.89
CA LEU A 100 -15.88 -22.01 -13.77
C LEU A 100 -16.02 -20.55 -14.19
N GLU A 101 -15.15 -19.68 -13.65
CA GLU A 101 -15.06 -18.27 -14.05
C GLU A 101 -13.63 -17.94 -14.48
N PRO A 102 -13.44 -17.29 -15.64
CA PRO A 102 -12.11 -16.87 -16.08
C PRO A 102 -11.57 -15.74 -15.20
N GLY A 103 -10.25 -15.73 -15.03
CA GLY A 103 -9.55 -14.67 -14.32
C GLY A 103 -9.64 -13.35 -15.07
N THR A 104 -9.54 -12.25 -14.32
CA THR A 104 -9.48 -10.89 -14.84
C THR A 104 -8.34 -10.14 -14.15
N PRO A 105 -7.96 -8.93 -14.58
CA PRO A 105 -7.02 -8.13 -13.81
C PRO A 105 -7.48 -7.91 -12.35
N ALA A 106 -8.79 -7.86 -12.10
CA ALA A 106 -9.36 -7.56 -10.78
C ALA A 106 -9.70 -8.80 -9.93
N LYS A 107 -9.78 -9.99 -10.54
CA LYS A 107 -10.29 -11.20 -9.88
C LYS A 107 -9.52 -12.44 -10.31
N ASP A 108 -9.34 -13.37 -9.38
CA ASP A 108 -8.76 -14.67 -9.68
C ASP A 108 -9.68 -15.54 -10.53
N VAL A 109 -9.12 -16.61 -11.11
CA VAL A 109 -9.86 -17.71 -11.72
C VAL A 109 -10.60 -18.48 -10.62
N ILE A 110 -11.86 -18.84 -10.87
CA ILE A 110 -12.62 -19.73 -9.98
C ILE A 110 -12.66 -21.13 -10.60
N CYS A 111 -12.21 -22.14 -9.85
CA CYS A 111 -12.29 -23.55 -10.27
C CYS A 111 -13.59 -24.21 -9.78
N LYS A 112 -14.13 -25.16 -10.56
CA LYS A 112 -15.34 -25.94 -10.23
C LYS A 112 -15.21 -26.73 -8.92
N HIS A 113 -14.03 -27.30 -8.70
CA HIS A 113 -13.66 -27.93 -7.43
C HIS A 113 -12.53 -27.08 -6.84
N ALA A 114 -12.66 -26.69 -5.57
CA ALA A 114 -11.56 -26.05 -4.86
C ALA A 114 -10.35 -26.97 -4.98
N SER A 115 -9.31 -26.50 -5.68
CA SER A 115 -8.10 -27.27 -5.91
C SER A 115 -7.56 -27.71 -4.55
N VAL A 116 -7.69 -29.00 -4.25
CA VAL A 116 -7.09 -29.60 -3.06
C VAL A 116 -5.62 -29.30 -3.14
N ASN A 117 -5.12 -28.52 -2.18
CA ASN A 117 -3.70 -28.26 -2.01
C ASN A 117 -2.99 -29.61 -2.02
N ARG A 118 -2.24 -29.92 -3.07
CA ARG A 118 -1.48 -31.18 -3.19
C ARG A 118 -0.19 -31.08 -2.37
N THR A 119 -0.33 -30.64 -1.12
CA THR A 119 0.70 -30.64 -0.10
C THR A 119 0.12 -31.46 1.04
N LEU A 120 0.79 -32.58 1.36
CA LEU A 120 0.42 -33.61 2.35
C LEU A 120 -0.39 -34.80 1.82
N VAL A 121 0.17 -35.60 0.91
CA VAL A 121 0.09 -37.06 1.04
C VAL A 121 1.44 -37.66 0.66
N THR A 122 2.33 -37.78 1.65
CA THR A 122 3.41 -38.76 1.61
C THR A 122 3.51 -39.38 2.98
N THR A 123 2.64 -40.34 3.24
CA THR A 123 2.93 -41.44 4.15
C THR A 123 2.35 -42.70 3.51
N LEU A 124 3.20 -43.40 2.76
CA LEU A 124 2.98 -44.79 2.39
C LEU A 124 2.95 -45.63 3.68
N PRO A 125 2.01 -46.56 3.86
CA PRO A 125 2.12 -47.61 4.87
C PRO A 125 3.00 -48.73 4.31
N THR A 126 4.08 -49.07 5.02
CA THR A 126 4.86 -50.29 4.76
C THR A 126 4.39 -51.38 5.71
N THR A 127 3.99 -52.49 5.09
CA THR A 127 3.64 -53.80 5.68
C THR A 127 4.73 -54.39 6.55
#